data_AF-A0A6B2ULX0-F1
#
_entry.id   AF-A0A6B2ULX0-F1
#
_cell.length_a   1.000
_cell.length_b   1.000
_cell.length_c   1.000
_cell.angle_alpha   90.00
_cell.angle_beta   90.00
_cell.angle_gamma   90.00
#
_symmetry.space_group_name_H-M   'P 1'
#
loop_
_entity.id
_entity.type
_entity.pdbx_description
1 polymer ?
#
loop_
_entity_poly.entity_id
_entity_poly.type
_entity_poly.pdbx_seq_one_letter_code
_entity_poly.pdbx_strand_id
1 'polypeptide(L)' 'QPWPARLAHATALAAAAVAAPVAGEFDARAYAELRGEVKVAEAG' A
#
# COMPACT_ATOMS: atom_id res chain seq x y z
N GLN A 1 1.71 7.53 13.82
CA GLN A 1 2.38 6.65 12.83
C GLN A 1 3.59 7.41 12.28
N PRO A 2 4.81 6.87 12.41
CA PRO A 2 6.02 7.46 11.83
C PRO A 2 5.96 7.49 10.30
N TRP A 3 6.80 8.31 9.66
CA TRP A 3 6.76 8.52 8.20
C TRP A 3 6.92 7.21 7.38
N PRO A 4 7.77 6.22 7.75
CA PRO A 4 7.89 5.00 6.96
C PRO A 4 6.61 4.15 6.99
N ALA A 5 5.98 4.03 8.16
CA ALA A 5 4.74 3.27 8.31
C ALA A 5 3.58 3.91 7.54
N ARG A 6 3.53 5.25 7.51
CA ARG A 6 2.55 5.99 6.70
C ARG A 6 2.77 5.75 5.20
N LEU A 7 4.03 5.78 4.75
CA LEU A 7 4.36 5.55 3.35
C LEU A 7 4.05 4.10 2.94
N ALA A 8 4.43 3.12 3.75
CA ALA A 8 4.11 1.72 3.50
C ALA A 8 2.59 1.48 3.36
N HIS A 9 1.79 2.10 4.24
CA HIS A 9 0.33 2.07 4.15
C HIS A 9 -0.17 2.67 2.84
N ALA A 10 0.30 3.86 2.48
CA ALA A 10 -0.15 4.57 1.29
C ALA A 10 0.21 3.80 0.00
N THR A 11 1.43 3.25 -0.08
CA THR A 11 1.87 2.45 -1.22
C THR A 11 1.08 1.15 -1.37
N ALA A 12 0.85 0.42 -0.28
CA ALA A 12 0.04 -0.80 -0.31
C ALA A 12 -1.40 -0.51 -0.75
N LEU A 13 -2.01 0.57 -0.24
CA LEU A 13 -3.37 0.97 -0.62
C LEU A 13 -3.45 1.39 -2.09
N ALA A 14 -2.48 2.17 -2.58
CA ALA A 14 -2.44 2.60 -3.97
C ALA A 14 -2.29 1.41 -4.93
N ALA A 15 -1.43 0.44 -4.61
CA ALA A 15 -1.28 -0.77 -5.40
C ALA A 15 -2.56 -1.64 -5.37
N ALA A 16 -3.22 -1.76 -4.22
CA ALA A 16 -4.51 -2.46 -4.11
C ALA A 16 -5.65 -1.78 -4.88
N ALA A 17 -5.60 -0.45 -5.02
CA ALA A 17 -6.56 0.30 -5.85
C ALA A 17 -6.36 0.03 -7.35
N VAL A 18 -5.11 -0.16 -7.81
CA VAL A 18 -4.82 -0.54 -9.20
C VAL A 18 -5.36 -1.93 -9.54
N ALA A 19 -5.39 -2.84 -8.56
CA ALA A 19 -5.92 -4.19 -8.74
C ALA A 19 -7.47 -4.22 -8.77
N ALA A 20 -8.15 -3.18 -8.28
CA ALA A 20 -9.61 -3.14 -8.25
C ALA A 20 -10.19 -2.79 -9.64
N PRO A 21 -11.29 -3.43 -10.07
CA PRO A 21 -11.88 -3.19 -11.38
C PRO A 21 -12.65 -1.86 -11.46
N VAL A 22 -12.97 -1.25 -10.32
CA VAL A 22 -13.80 -0.05 -10.21
C VAL A 22 -12.99 1.10 -9.62
N ALA A 23 -13.07 2.26 -10.26
CA ALA A 23 -12.42 3.46 -9.76
C ALA A 23 -12.98 3.86 -8.38
N GLY A 24 -12.07 4.15 -7.44
CA GLY A 24 -12.41 4.50 -6.06
C GLY A 24 -12.53 3.31 -5.11
N GLU A 25 -12.42 2.08 -5.60
CA GLU A 25 -12.32 0.88 -4.79
C GLU A 25 -10.86 0.43 -4.61
N PHE A 26 -10.63 -0.49 -3.68
CA PHE A 26 -9.37 -1.20 -3.53
C PHE A 26 -9.65 -2.65 -3.11
N ASP A 27 -8.78 -3.57 -3.51
CA ASP A 27 -8.85 -4.96 -3.05
C ASP A 27 -8.28 -5.08 -1.62
N ALA A 28 -9.14 -5.44 -0.66
CA ALA A 28 -8.76 -5.54 0.75
C ALA A 28 -7.78 -6.69 1.05
N ARG A 29 -7.84 -7.78 0.29
CA ARG A 29 -6.91 -8.90 0.43
C ARG A 29 -5.54 -8.53 -0.11
N ALA A 30 -5.50 -7.97 -1.32
CA ALA A 30 -4.26 -7.48 -1.92
C ALA A 30 -3.61 -6.42 -1.02
N TYR A 31 -4.40 -5.51 -0.45
CA TYR A 31 -3.91 -4.55 0.53
C TYR A 31 -3.24 -5.20 1.73
N ALA A 32 -3.86 -6.23 2.34
CA ALA A 32 -3.31 -6.90 3.51
C ALA A 32 -2.01 -7.64 3.19
N GLU A 33 -1.95 -8.31 2.04
CA GLU A 33 -0.75 -9.01 1.55
C GLU A 33 0.37 -7.99 1.27
N LEU A 34 0.10 -6.96 0.46
CA LEU A 34 1.09 -5.94 0.07
C LEU A 34 1.59 -5.11 1.26
N ARG A 35 0.75 -4.83 2.25
CA ARG A 35 1.17 -4.12 3.47
C ARG A 35 2.26 -4.88 4.24
N GLY A 36 2.29 -6.20 4.15
CA GLY A 36 3.36 -7.03 4.72
C GLY A 36 4.65 -7.06 3.89
N GLU A 37 4.57 -6.71 2.60
CA GLU A 37 5.68 -6.81 1.65
C GLU A 37 6.40 -5.47 1.39
N VAL A 38 5.72 -4.34 1.55
CA VAL A 38 6.29 -3.01 1.28
C VAL A 38 7.40 -2.67 2.27
N LYS A 39 8.60 -2.42 1.74
CA LYS A 39 9.78 -1.97 2.49
C LYS A 39 10.07 -0.51 2.18
N VAL A 40 10.25 0.29 3.24
CA VAL A 40 10.59 1.71 3.14
C VAL A 40 11.98 1.93 3.74
N ALA A 41 12.83 2.64 3.00
CA ALA A 41 14.17 3.01 3.42
C ALA A 41 14.40 4.50 3.12
N GLU A 42 15.34 5.11 3.83
CA GLU A 42 15.84 6.44 3.47
C GLU A 42 16.63 6.34 2.16
N ALA A 43 16.52 7.37 1.32
CA ALA A 43 17.40 7.53 0.18
C ALA A 43 18.72 8.10 0.68
N GLY A 44 19.83 7.44 0.33
CA GLY A 44 21.19 7.92 0.61
C GLY A 44 21.64 9.02 -0.34
#